data_AF-A0AAN7VF04-F1
#
_entry.id   AF-A0AAN7VF04-F1
#
_cell.length_a   1.000
_cell.length_b   1.000
_cell.length_c   1.000
_cell.angle_alpha   90.00
_cell.angle_beta   90.00
_cell.angle_gamma   90.00
#
_symmetry.space_group_name_H-M   'P 1'
#
loop_
_entity.id
_entity.type
_entity.pdbx_description
1 polymer ?
#
loop_
_entity_poly.entity_id
_entity_poly.type
_entity_poly.pdbx_seq_one_letter_code
_entity_poly.pdbx_strand_id
1 'polypeptide(L)'
;MSILHSSNCGWFISHSELIQNCYHKVKVDENQCSFKLNENLFKIVSPFQDLNDKNLNRKRKRAPQTVEHTDLLQCIEHVRKVYNQLVCQLSHHFLPKTKDFSKSANRDALETSVKVYTESGQTAVLNIVGSNDEQAKLVEINRFTFIFPSNCKFYCKDISAINDYLSNEQYDLIVLDPPWWNKYIRRKKAKTNDGYQMMFNDDIKELPIDSLLKRGGIVVVWCTNSKQHLDAIHSEFFPKWKVNFVARLFWLKVTQSGETVCKFSEPPGKQPFEQIIIGSINKQSELQLLNDKIVVSIPSALHSHKPPLTEILKSHLPENPKCLEIFARYLLPNWTSFGLEAIRFQHLSLYKNCD
;
A
#
# COMPACT_ATOMS: atom_id res chain seq x y z
N MET A 1 7.30 -14.15 11.90
CA MET A 1 7.82 -12.77 11.85
C MET A 1 7.66 -12.30 10.43
N SER A 2 7.11 -11.12 10.20
CA SER A 2 6.64 -10.75 8.87
C SER A 2 7.67 -9.97 8.03
N ILE A 3 8.66 -9.35 8.69
CA ILE A 3 9.97 -9.05 8.10
C ILE A 3 10.75 -10.37 7.98
N LEU A 4 10.99 -10.80 6.74
CA LEU A 4 11.68 -12.04 6.41
C LEU A 4 13.21 -11.86 6.36
N HIS A 5 13.66 -10.69 5.94
CA HIS A 5 15.08 -10.31 5.92
C HIS A 5 15.24 -8.83 6.25
N SER A 6 16.28 -8.47 6.98
CA SER A 6 16.63 -7.09 7.33
C SER A 6 18.11 -6.84 7.04
N SER A 7 18.41 -5.67 6.48
CA SER A 7 19.77 -5.23 6.18
C SER A 7 19.89 -3.71 6.33
N ASN A 8 21.12 -3.20 6.27
CA ASN A 8 21.37 -1.75 6.26
C ASN A 8 20.74 -1.04 5.06
N CYS A 9 20.46 -1.77 3.98
CA CYS A 9 19.92 -1.19 2.75
C CYS A 9 18.40 -1.31 2.63
N GLY A 10 17.75 -2.04 3.54
CA GLY A 10 16.31 -2.28 3.46
C GLY A 10 15.86 -3.64 3.98
N TRP A 11 14.61 -3.98 3.66
CA TRP A 11 13.90 -5.14 4.17
C TRP A 11 13.29 -5.98 3.05
N PHE A 12 13.16 -7.28 3.29
CA PHE A 12 12.24 -8.15 2.55
C PHE A 12 11.09 -8.54 3.48
N ILE A 13 9.86 -8.27 3.06
CA ILE A 13 8.67 -8.45 3.89
C ILE A 13 7.62 -9.34 3.21
N SER A 14 6.88 -10.08 4.02
CA SER A 14 5.72 -10.86 3.60
C SER A 14 4.45 -10.16 4.04
N HIS A 15 3.73 -9.55 3.08
CA HIS A 15 2.44 -8.92 3.35
C HIS A 15 1.42 -9.96 3.85
N SER A 16 1.40 -11.16 3.27
CA SER A 16 0.50 -12.22 3.73
C SER A 16 0.76 -12.60 5.19
N GLU A 17 2.02 -12.71 5.62
CA GLU A 17 2.35 -13.03 7.02
C GLU A 17 2.10 -11.85 7.97
N LEU A 18 2.32 -10.61 7.52
CA LEU A 18 1.95 -9.39 8.26
C LEU A 18 0.47 -9.47 8.69
N ILE A 19 -0.40 -9.82 7.75
CA ILE A 19 -1.85 -9.88 7.96
C ILE A 19 -2.27 -11.16 8.69
N GLN A 20 -1.67 -12.32 8.37
CA GLN A 20 -1.98 -13.59 9.04
C GLN A 20 -1.78 -13.47 10.56
N ASN A 21 -0.78 -12.71 11.00
CA ASN A 21 -0.54 -12.47 12.42
C ASN A 21 -1.69 -11.83 13.18
N CYS A 22 -2.57 -11.11 12.48
CA CYS A 22 -3.74 -10.48 13.06
C CYS A 22 -4.92 -11.44 13.29
N TYR A 23 -4.91 -12.61 12.63
CA TYR A 23 -6.10 -13.48 12.52
C TYR A 23 -5.83 -14.95 12.90
N HIS A 24 -4.80 -15.21 13.71
CA HIS A 24 -4.53 -16.54 14.26
C HIS A 24 -5.59 -17.02 15.25
N LYS A 25 -6.29 -16.09 15.91
CA LYS A 25 -7.33 -16.36 16.91
C LYS A 25 -8.51 -15.45 16.67
N VAL A 26 -9.44 -15.91 15.87
CA VAL A 26 -10.65 -15.19 15.47
C VAL A 26 -11.84 -15.84 16.13
N LYS A 27 -12.62 -15.05 16.87
CA LYS A 27 -13.85 -15.52 17.49
C LYS A 27 -14.88 -15.82 16.39
N VAL A 28 -15.35 -17.06 16.36
CA VAL A 28 -16.44 -17.54 15.52
C VAL A 28 -17.42 -18.25 16.45
N ASP A 29 -18.54 -17.59 16.78
CA ASP A 29 -19.49 -18.04 17.80
C ASP A 29 -18.79 -18.30 19.16
N GLU A 30 -18.86 -19.54 19.65
CA GLU A 30 -18.20 -20.01 20.89
C GLU A 30 -16.79 -20.58 20.64
N ASN A 31 -16.37 -20.68 19.38
CA ASN A 31 -15.09 -21.27 18.98
C ASN A 31 -14.06 -20.19 18.60
N GLN A 32 -12.81 -20.64 18.45
CA GLN A 32 -11.73 -19.87 17.86
C GLN A 32 -11.27 -20.54 16.58
N CYS A 33 -11.17 -19.77 15.51
CA CYS A 33 -10.61 -20.22 14.25
C CYS A 33 -9.42 -19.35 13.83
N SER A 34 -8.56 -19.91 12.98
CA SER A 34 -7.43 -19.21 12.36
C SER A 34 -7.70 -18.92 10.89
N PHE A 35 -7.41 -17.69 10.47
CA PHE A 35 -7.59 -17.24 9.09
C PHE A 35 -6.29 -16.67 8.53
N LYS A 36 -6.08 -16.88 7.22
CA LYS A 36 -5.00 -16.23 6.46
C LYS A 36 -5.55 -15.62 5.19
N LEU A 37 -4.88 -14.61 4.65
CA LEU A 37 -5.18 -14.15 3.29
C LEU A 37 -5.03 -15.31 2.31
N ASN A 38 -5.87 -15.32 1.27
CA ASN A 38 -5.75 -16.30 0.20
C ASN A 38 -4.40 -16.12 -0.50
N GLU A 39 -3.48 -17.06 -0.27
CA GLU A 39 -2.12 -17.08 -0.79
C GLU A 39 -2.03 -16.91 -2.32
N ASN A 40 -3.08 -17.29 -3.06
CA ASN A 40 -3.15 -17.06 -4.50
C ASN A 40 -3.04 -15.58 -4.86
N LEU A 41 -3.50 -14.67 -4.00
CA LEU A 41 -3.34 -13.22 -4.19
C LEU A 41 -1.88 -12.79 -4.29
N PHE A 42 -0.93 -13.59 -3.80
CA PHE A 42 0.50 -13.29 -3.83
C PHE A 42 1.26 -14.24 -4.78
N LYS A 43 0.57 -15.08 -5.57
CA LYS A 43 1.18 -15.96 -6.57
C LYS A 43 1.55 -15.20 -7.85
N ILE A 44 2.47 -14.25 -7.71
CA ILE A 44 3.02 -13.48 -8.84
C ILE A 44 4.29 -14.19 -9.32
N VAL A 45 4.14 -15.08 -10.31
CA VAL A 45 5.18 -15.99 -10.80
C VAL A 45 5.87 -15.52 -12.07
N SER A 46 5.34 -14.48 -12.72
CA SER A 46 5.88 -13.89 -13.94
C SER A 46 5.77 -12.37 -13.92
N PRO A 47 6.72 -11.63 -14.52
CA PRO A 47 6.58 -10.20 -14.71
C PRO A 47 5.29 -9.86 -15.47
N PHE A 48 4.66 -8.76 -15.08
CA PHE A 48 3.49 -8.24 -15.76
C PHE A 48 3.84 -7.86 -17.20
N GLN A 49 3.06 -8.38 -18.15
CA GLN A 49 3.24 -8.05 -19.56
C GLN A 49 2.86 -6.58 -19.78
N ASP A 50 3.78 -5.79 -20.34
CA ASP A 50 3.44 -4.46 -20.82
C ASP A 50 2.61 -4.61 -22.10
N LEU A 51 1.31 -4.35 -21.99
CA LEU A 51 0.39 -4.29 -23.14
C LEU A 51 0.84 -3.29 -24.23
N ASN A 52 1.78 -2.40 -23.91
CA ASN A 52 2.35 -1.42 -24.84
C ASN A 52 3.45 -1.98 -25.75
N ASP A 53 4.11 -3.09 -25.41
CA ASP A 53 5.18 -3.66 -26.25
C ASP A 53 4.66 -4.18 -27.60
N LYS A 54 3.37 -4.53 -27.69
CA LYS A 54 2.74 -4.93 -28.96
C LYS A 54 2.52 -3.79 -29.94
N ASN A 55 2.65 -2.52 -29.52
CA ASN A 55 2.35 -1.33 -30.32
C ASN A 55 3.58 -0.44 -30.63
N LEU A 56 4.81 -0.94 -30.45
CA LEU A 56 6.03 -0.17 -30.74
C LEU A 56 6.27 0.09 -32.24
N ASN A 57 5.47 -0.51 -33.13
CA ASN A 57 5.46 -0.13 -34.54
C ASN A 57 4.51 1.06 -34.77
N ARG A 58 5.10 2.26 -34.88
CA ARG A 58 4.53 3.55 -35.33
C ARG A 58 4.05 4.54 -34.24
N LYS A 59 4.96 5.14 -33.47
CA LYS A 59 4.83 6.55 -33.08
C LYS A 59 6.19 7.26 -33.10
N ARG A 60 6.27 8.39 -33.83
CA ARG A 60 7.44 9.28 -33.87
C ARG A 60 7.86 9.66 -32.44
N LYS A 61 9.11 9.37 -32.07
CA LYS A 61 9.74 9.85 -30.84
C LYS A 61 9.79 11.37 -30.88
N ARG A 62 8.98 12.06 -30.08
CA ARG A 62 9.31 13.42 -29.64
C ARG A 62 10.44 13.28 -28.63
N ALA A 63 11.50 14.07 -28.78
CA ALA A 63 12.61 14.09 -27.83
C ALA A 63 12.05 14.38 -26.43
N PRO A 64 12.38 13.56 -25.40
CA PRO A 64 12.03 13.89 -24.03
C PRO A 64 12.76 15.17 -23.64
N GLN A 65 12.07 16.10 -22.97
CA GLN A 65 12.75 17.17 -22.25
C GLN A 65 13.51 16.52 -21.10
N THR A 66 14.82 16.33 -21.28
CA THR A 66 15.71 15.55 -20.40
C THR A 66 15.75 16.05 -18.95
N VAL A 67 15.39 17.31 -18.70
CA VAL A 67 15.39 17.94 -17.37
C VAL A 67 14.21 17.48 -16.50
N GLU A 68 13.09 17.07 -17.09
CA GLU A 68 11.84 16.80 -16.35
C GLU A 68 11.88 15.50 -15.52
N HIS A 69 12.82 14.60 -15.82
CA HIS A 69 12.86 13.25 -15.24
C HIS A 69 14.16 12.89 -14.52
N THR A 70 15.07 13.84 -14.29
CA THR A 70 16.38 13.58 -13.68
C THR A 70 16.28 12.89 -12.31
N ASP A 71 15.40 13.34 -11.41
CA ASP A 71 15.21 12.71 -10.09
C ASP A 71 14.70 11.27 -10.20
N LEU A 72 13.73 11.00 -11.11
CA LEU A 72 13.23 9.64 -11.30
C LEU A 72 14.29 8.71 -11.90
N LEU A 73 15.13 9.19 -12.82
CA LEU A 73 16.26 8.42 -13.35
C LEU A 73 17.25 8.05 -12.24
N GLN A 74 17.58 9.00 -11.36
CA GLN A 74 18.43 8.73 -10.19
C GLN A 74 17.79 7.71 -9.24
N CYS A 75 16.48 7.82 -8.98
CA CYS A 75 15.75 6.84 -8.18
C CYS A 75 15.80 5.44 -8.82
N ILE A 76 15.61 5.33 -10.13
CA ILE A 76 15.68 4.06 -10.87
C ILE A 76 17.06 3.43 -10.72
N GLU A 77 18.12 4.20 -10.95
CA GLU A 77 19.49 3.72 -10.82
C GLU A 77 19.81 3.27 -9.39
N HIS A 78 19.37 4.05 -8.41
CA HIS A 78 19.54 3.76 -7.00
C HIS A 78 18.83 2.47 -6.58
N VAL A 79 17.52 2.35 -6.83
CA VAL A 79 16.73 1.17 -6.47
C VAL A 79 17.29 -0.08 -7.14
N ARG A 80 17.66 0.01 -8.43
CA ARG A 80 18.30 -1.09 -9.16
C ARG A 80 19.62 -1.50 -8.52
N LYS A 81 20.48 -0.54 -8.17
CA LYS A 81 21.78 -0.80 -7.53
C LYS A 81 21.61 -1.47 -6.18
N VAL A 82 20.74 -0.93 -5.32
CA VAL A 82 20.48 -1.48 -3.99
C VAL A 82 19.89 -2.89 -4.08
N TYR A 83 18.94 -3.12 -4.99
CA TYR A 83 18.37 -4.45 -5.15
C TYR A 83 19.39 -5.48 -5.64
N ASN A 84 20.27 -5.11 -6.58
CA ASN A 84 21.33 -6.01 -7.04
C ASN A 84 22.31 -6.42 -5.92
N GLN A 85 22.51 -5.57 -4.91
CA GLN A 85 23.32 -5.90 -3.73
C GLN A 85 22.57 -6.83 -2.75
N LEU A 86 21.24 -6.67 -2.67
CA LEU A 86 20.41 -7.40 -1.72
C LEU A 86 19.95 -8.78 -2.24
N VAL A 87 19.74 -8.91 -3.55
CA VAL A 87 19.06 -10.08 -4.17
C VAL A 87 19.73 -11.41 -3.84
N CYS A 88 21.06 -11.46 -3.75
CA CYS A 88 21.79 -12.68 -3.39
C CYS A 88 21.45 -13.13 -1.95
N GLN A 89 21.30 -12.18 -1.03
CA GLN A 89 20.93 -12.46 0.36
C GLN A 89 19.49 -12.99 0.45
N LEU A 90 18.61 -12.51 -0.44
CA LEU A 90 17.19 -12.91 -0.48
C LEU A 90 16.94 -14.23 -1.24
N SER A 91 17.95 -14.81 -1.88
CA SER A 91 17.81 -15.95 -2.78
C SER A 91 17.08 -17.15 -2.16
N HIS A 92 17.31 -17.41 -0.88
CA HIS A 92 16.68 -18.51 -0.14
C HIS A 92 15.17 -18.30 0.13
N HIS A 93 14.66 -17.09 0.00
CA HIS A 93 13.22 -16.80 0.07
C HIS A 93 12.52 -16.89 -1.28
N PHE A 94 13.26 -17.00 -2.38
CA PHE A 94 12.69 -17.04 -3.72
C PHE A 94 12.52 -18.46 -4.23
N LEU A 95 11.45 -18.68 -4.98
CA LEU A 95 11.22 -19.93 -5.68
C LEU A 95 12.18 -20.06 -6.88
N PRO A 96 12.69 -21.27 -7.16
CA PRO A 96 13.48 -21.51 -8.36
C PRO A 96 12.65 -21.20 -9.60
N LYS A 97 13.29 -20.60 -10.62
CA LYS A 97 12.61 -20.36 -11.91
C LYS A 97 12.32 -21.70 -12.58
N THR A 98 11.06 -22.02 -12.79
CA THR A 98 10.61 -23.24 -13.49
C THR A 98 9.94 -22.91 -14.82
N LYS A 99 9.91 -23.87 -15.75
CA LYS A 99 9.19 -23.70 -17.03
C LYS A 99 7.68 -23.49 -16.82
N ASP A 100 7.11 -23.99 -15.74
CA ASP A 100 5.67 -23.88 -15.45
C ASP A 100 5.26 -22.44 -15.13
N PHE A 101 6.14 -21.64 -14.52
CA PHE A 101 5.88 -20.20 -14.28
C PHE A 101 5.70 -19.42 -15.58
N SER A 102 6.38 -19.84 -16.66
CA SER A 102 6.21 -19.22 -17.98
C SER A 102 4.84 -19.51 -18.60
N LYS A 103 4.19 -20.61 -18.21
CA LYS A 103 2.86 -21.03 -18.70
C LYS A 103 1.71 -20.49 -17.85
N SER A 104 1.93 -20.23 -16.56
CA SER A 104 0.86 -19.92 -15.61
C SER A 104 0.45 -18.44 -15.53
N ALA A 105 1.15 -17.51 -16.20
CA ALA A 105 0.75 -16.10 -16.44
C ALA A 105 0.01 -15.38 -15.29
N ASN A 106 0.42 -15.62 -14.04
CA ASN A 106 -0.25 -15.09 -12.83
C ASN A 106 -1.76 -15.37 -12.76
N ARG A 107 -2.24 -16.47 -13.38
CA ARG A 107 -3.67 -16.81 -13.52
C ARG A 107 -4.38 -16.93 -12.17
N ASP A 108 -3.84 -17.72 -11.25
CA ASP A 108 -4.41 -17.93 -9.92
C ASP A 108 -4.62 -16.59 -9.18
N ALA A 109 -3.63 -15.70 -9.27
CA ALA A 109 -3.66 -14.38 -8.68
C ALA A 109 -4.73 -13.49 -9.32
N LEU A 110 -4.83 -13.49 -10.65
CA LEU A 110 -5.84 -12.75 -11.40
C LEU A 110 -7.25 -13.24 -11.07
N GLU A 111 -7.52 -14.55 -11.18
CA GLU A 111 -8.82 -15.15 -10.90
C GLU A 111 -9.26 -14.90 -9.46
N THR A 112 -8.34 -15.06 -8.50
CA THR A 112 -8.63 -14.77 -7.09
C THR A 112 -8.94 -13.28 -6.88
N SER A 113 -8.19 -12.37 -7.50
CA SER A 113 -8.48 -10.93 -7.40
C SER A 113 -9.84 -10.57 -8.00
N VAL A 114 -10.22 -11.17 -9.13
CA VAL A 114 -11.51 -10.95 -9.80
C VAL A 114 -12.64 -11.43 -8.91
N LYS A 115 -12.51 -12.63 -8.32
CA LYS A 115 -13.47 -13.17 -7.36
C LYS A 115 -13.65 -12.23 -6.17
N VAL A 116 -12.56 -11.81 -5.54
CA VAL A 116 -12.58 -10.87 -4.41
C VAL A 116 -13.28 -9.56 -4.78
N TYR A 117 -12.96 -8.95 -5.93
CA TYR A 117 -13.61 -7.71 -6.34
C TYR A 117 -15.08 -7.87 -6.67
N THR A 118 -15.46 -9.02 -7.23
CA THR A 118 -16.85 -9.34 -7.55
C THR A 118 -17.66 -9.50 -6.27
N GLU A 119 -17.14 -10.22 -5.27
CA GLU A 119 -17.83 -10.46 -4.00
C GLU A 119 -17.83 -9.21 -3.12
N SER A 120 -16.66 -8.62 -2.84
CA SER A 120 -16.57 -7.39 -2.03
C SER A 120 -17.24 -6.17 -2.67
N GLY A 121 -17.40 -6.18 -4.01
CA GLY A 121 -18.07 -5.10 -4.75
C GLY A 121 -19.60 -5.17 -4.69
N GLN A 122 -20.18 -6.33 -4.32
CA GLN A 122 -21.62 -6.46 -4.10
C GLN A 122 -22.06 -5.82 -2.78
N THR A 123 -21.13 -5.66 -1.84
CA THR A 123 -21.43 -5.05 -0.55
C THR A 123 -21.31 -3.54 -0.61
N ALA A 124 -22.42 -2.84 -0.40
CA ALA A 124 -22.37 -1.42 -0.10
C ALA A 124 -21.75 -1.21 1.29
N VAL A 125 -20.48 -0.79 1.34
CA VAL A 125 -19.77 -0.45 2.59
C VAL A 125 -19.79 1.05 2.90
N LEU A 126 -20.45 1.85 2.06
CA LEU A 126 -20.50 3.30 2.23
C LEU A 126 -21.32 3.72 3.45
N ASN A 127 -20.87 4.78 4.11
CA ASN A 127 -21.50 5.40 5.28
C ASN A 127 -21.54 4.57 6.56
N ILE A 128 -20.72 3.53 6.66
CA ILE A 128 -20.63 2.66 7.84
C ILE A 128 -19.51 3.15 8.76
N VAL A 129 -19.78 3.19 10.07
CA VAL A 129 -18.79 3.48 11.12
C VAL A 129 -18.83 2.35 12.12
N GLY A 130 -17.68 1.94 12.64
CA GLY A 130 -17.62 0.88 13.64
C GLY A 130 -16.27 0.73 14.31
N SER A 131 -16.24 -0.13 15.32
CA SER A 131 -15.03 -0.52 16.03
C SER A 131 -15.06 -2.00 16.41
N ASN A 132 -13.90 -2.52 16.78
CA ASN A 132 -13.77 -3.76 17.53
C ASN A 132 -12.75 -3.53 18.63
N ASP A 133 -13.19 -3.49 19.88
CA ASP A 133 -12.34 -3.30 21.06
C ASP A 133 -12.03 -4.63 21.78
N GLU A 134 -12.35 -5.76 21.12
CA GLU A 134 -12.12 -7.12 21.60
C GLU A 134 -11.04 -7.83 20.77
N GLN A 135 -10.90 -9.14 20.95
CA GLN A 135 -10.12 -10.00 20.04
C GLN A 135 -10.68 -9.97 18.60
N ALA A 136 -9.90 -10.45 17.63
CA ALA A 136 -10.36 -10.54 16.24
C ALA A 136 -11.65 -11.37 16.14
N LYS A 137 -12.59 -10.98 15.26
CA LYS A 137 -13.91 -11.62 15.16
C LYS A 137 -14.53 -11.51 13.78
N LEU A 138 -15.48 -12.39 13.48
CA LEU A 138 -16.36 -12.23 12.33
C LEU A 138 -17.51 -11.27 12.65
N VAL A 139 -17.90 -10.47 11.66
CA VAL A 139 -18.97 -9.47 11.77
C VAL A 139 -19.83 -9.53 10.52
N GLU A 140 -21.14 -9.64 10.70
CA GLU A 140 -22.11 -9.56 9.60
C GLU A 140 -22.54 -8.11 9.36
N ILE A 141 -22.35 -7.64 8.13
CA ILE A 141 -22.76 -6.30 7.69
C ILE A 141 -23.45 -6.43 6.34
N ASN A 142 -24.68 -5.96 6.24
CA ASN A 142 -25.46 -6.00 4.99
C ASN A 142 -25.55 -7.39 4.33
N ARG A 143 -25.61 -8.47 5.15
CA ARG A 143 -25.64 -9.89 4.74
C ARG A 143 -24.32 -10.44 4.19
N PHE A 144 -23.21 -9.74 4.44
CA PHE A 144 -21.88 -10.21 4.11
C PHE A 144 -21.04 -10.32 5.37
N THR A 145 -20.21 -11.35 5.40
CA THR A 145 -19.29 -11.61 6.50
C THR A 145 -17.99 -10.86 6.30
N PHE A 146 -17.57 -10.17 7.35
CA PHE A 146 -16.28 -9.49 7.44
C PHE A 146 -15.47 -10.06 8.60
N ILE A 147 -14.15 -9.99 8.49
CA ILE A 147 -13.22 -10.33 9.58
C ILE A 147 -12.58 -9.07 10.11
N PHE A 148 -12.79 -8.73 11.39
CA PHE A 148 -12.21 -7.54 12.01
C PHE A 148 -11.06 -7.92 12.92
N PRO A 149 -9.92 -7.21 12.87
CA PRO A 149 -8.80 -7.42 13.79
C PRO A 149 -9.17 -6.93 15.18
N SER A 150 -8.34 -7.23 16.17
CA SER A 150 -8.52 -6.68 17.51
C SER A 150 -8.22 -5.19 17.57
N ASN A 151 -8.89 -4.47 18.48
CA ASN A 151 -8.64 -3.05 18.78
C ASN A 151 -8.59 -2.13 17.55
N CYS A 152 -9.58 -2.19 16.65
CA CYS A 152 -9.62 -1.33 15.47
C CYS A 152 -10.82 -0.38 15.49
N LYS A 153 -10.69 0.77 14.83
CA LYS A 153 -11.79 1.70 14.55
C LYS A 153 -11.83 2.02 13.07
N PHE A 154 -13.00 2.22 12.50
CA PHE A 154 -13.09 2.57 11.09
C PHE A 154 -14.26 3.49 10.74
N TYR A 155 -14.07 4.24 9.67
CA TYR A 155 -15.04 5.17 9.10
C TYR A 155 -15.06 4.99 7.59
N CYS A 156 -16.09 4.28 7.10
CA CYS A 156 -16.39 4.19 5.67
C CYS A 156 -17.12 5.45 5.20
N LYS A 157 -16.40 6.58 5.22
CA LYS A 157 -16.94 7.92 4.97
C LYS A 157 -16.13 8.63 3.90
N ASP A 158 -16.76 9.63 3.27
CA ASP A 158 -16.04 10.55 2.42
C ASP A 158 -15.03 11.34 3.26
N ILE A 159 -13.85 11.58 2.70
CA ILE A 159 -12.75 12.18 3.44
C ILE A 159 -13.06 13.62 3.88
N SER A 160 -13.97 14.31 3.20
CA SER A 160 -14.46 15.64 3.61
C SER A 160 -15.05 15.66 5.03
N ALA A 161 -15.55 14.52 5.51
CA ALA A 161 -16.12 14.39 6.87
C ALA A 161 -15.08 14.07 7.95
N ILE A 162 -13.77 14.02 7.63
CA ILE A 162 -12.75 13.59 8.60
C ILE A 162 -12.73 14.42 9.89
N ASN A 163 -12.96 15.74 9.78
CA ASN A 163 -13.03 16.63 10.95
C ASN A 163 -14.23 16.31 11.85
N ASP A 164 -15.37 15.92 11.29
CA ASP A 164 -16.59 15.63 12.07
C ASP A 164 -16.39 14.43 13.02
N TYR A 165 -15.46 13.53 12.67
CA TYR A 165 -15.20 12.31 13.44
C TYR A 165 -13.91 12.35 14.24
N LEU A 166 -12.87 13.05 13.76
CA LEU A 166 -11.52 12.96 14.32
C LEU A 166 -11.00 14.29 14.89
N SER A 167 -11.81 15.36 14.98
CA SER A 167 -11.33 16.70 15.43
C SER A 167 -10.67 16.71 16.81
N ASN A 168 -11.03 15.78 17.69
CA ASN A 168 -10.50 15.68 19.05
C ASN A 168 -9.43 14.60 19.20
N GLU A 169 -8.97 14.01 18.10
CA GLU A 169 -8.05 12.90 18.08
C GLU A 169 -6.67 13.33 17.58
N GLN A 170 -5.62 12.73 18.14
CA GLN A 170 -4.25 12.90 17.65
C GLN A 170 -3.51 11.57 17.56
N TYR A 171 -2.65 11.46 16.56
CA TYR A 171 -1.99 10.23 16.14
C TYR A 171 -0.47 10.35 16.17
N ASP A 172 0.19 9.27 16.58
CA ASP A 172 1.65 9.11 16.54
C ASP A 172 2.12 8.79 15.11
N LEU A 173 1.29 8.07 14.34
CA LEU A 173 1.53 7.72 12.95
C LEU A 173 0.28 7.98 12.10
N ILE A 174 0.44 8.71 11.01
CA ILE A 174 -0.59 8.87 9.98
C ILE A 174 -0.03 8.34 8.66
N VAL A 175 -0.71 7.38 8.04
CA VAL A 175 -0.37 6.85 6.71
C VAL A 175 -1.46 7.22 5.72
N LEU A 176 -1.07 7.71 4.55
CA LEU A 176 -1.96 8.07 3.47
C LEU A 176 -1.61 7.27 2.22
N ASP A 177 -2.62 6.69 1.54
CA ASP A 177 -2.52 6.20 0.16
C ASP A 177 -3.51 6.95 -0.73
N PRO A 178 -3.23 8.22 -1.09
CA PRO A 178 -4.22 9.07 -1.73
C PRO A 178 -4.66 8.52 -3.10
N PRO A 179 -5.94 8.70 -3.47
CA PRO A 179 -6.45 8.31 -4.78
C PRO A 179 -6.02 9.34 -5.83
N TRP A 180 -4.72 9.38 -6.13
CA TRP A 180 -4.09 10.37 -6.99
C TRP A 180 -4.81 10.60 -8.32
N TRP A 181 -4.93 11.86 -8.73
CA TRP A 181 -5.44 12.23 -10.04
C TRP A 181 -4.59 11.62 -11.17
N ASN A 182 -5.14 10.63 -11.87
CA ASN A 182 -4.40 9.84 -12.85
C ASN A 182 -5.10 9.80 -14.22
N LYS A 183 -4.37 10.22 -15.26
CA LYS A 183 -4.88 10.27 -16.65
C LYS A 183 -5.28 8.89 -17.20
N TYR A 184 -4.55 7.84 -16.87
CA TYR A 184 -4.86 6.48 -17.32
C TYR A 184 -6.14 5.97 -16.65
N ILE A 185 -6.25 6.10 -15.32
CA ILE A 185 -7.45 5.69 -14.57
C ILE A 185 -8.68 6.47 -15.04
N ARG A 186 -8.55 7.78 -15.30
CA ARG A 186 -9.63 8.59 -15.88
C ARG A 186 -10.12 8.06 -17.22
N ARG A 187 -9.19 7.69 -18.11
CA ARG A 187 -9.53 7.10 -19.42
C ARG A 187 -10.15 5.71 -19.29
N LYS A 188 -9.71 4.90 -18.33
CA LYS A 188 -10.29 3.58 -18.05
C LYS A 188 -11.73 3.74 -17.58
N LYS A 189 -11.97 4.59 -16.57
CA LYS A 189 -13.30 4.91 -16.04
C LYS A 189 -14.24 5.45 -17.12
N ALA A 190 -13.77 6.36 -17.97
CA ALA A 190 -14.58 6.89 -19.06
C ALA A 190 -14.96 5.85 -20.15
N LYS A 191 -14.18 4.77 -20.30
CA LYS A 191 -14.40 3.75 -21.33
C LYS A 191 -15.20 2.54 -20.84
N THR A 192 -14.91 2.07 -19.63
CA THR A 192 -15.46 0.80 -19.12
C THR A 192 -16.21 0.97 -17.81
N ASN A 193 -16.33 2.20 -17.31
CA ASN A 193 -16.75 2.51 -15.94
C ASN A 193 -15.86 1.87 -14.84
N ASP A 194 -14.77 1.20 -15.22
CA ASP A 194 -13.80 0.65 -14.28
C ASP A 194 -12.82 1.75 -13.85
N GLY A 195 -12.91 2.18 -12.60
CA GLY A 195 -11.96 3.09 -11.98
C GLY A 195 -12.47 3.62 -10.66
N TYR A 196 -11.54 4.03 -9.79
CA TYR A 196 -11.89 4.62 -8.51
C TYR A 196 -12.10 6.14 -8.64
N GLN A 197 -12.77 6.73 -7.66
CA GLN A 197 -12.86 8.18 -7.53
C GLN A 197 -11.49 8.74 -7.15
N MET A 198 -10.98 9.65 -7.96
CA MET A 198 -9.69 10.30 -7.75
C MET A 198 -9.87 11.66 -7.09
N MET A 199 -8.82 12.17 -6.47
CA MET A 199 -8.77 13.49 -5.85
C MET A 199 -7.70 14.36 -6.50
N PHE A 200 -7.96 15.66 -6.54
CA PHE A 200 -6.94 16.64 -6.92
C PHE A 200 -5.96 16.84 -5.76
N ASN A 201 -4.75 17.31 -6.09
CA ASN A 201 -3.75 17.60 -5.07
C ASN A 201 -4.25 18.67 -4.09
N ASP A 202 -4.99 19.69 -4.56
CA ASP A 202 -5.56 20.73 -3.70
C ASP A 202 -6.53 20.17 -2.65
N ASP A 203 -7.35 19.19 -3.02
CA ASP A 203 -8.28 18.56 -2.06
C ASP A 203 -7.52 17.73 -1.00
N ILE A 204 -6.46 17.04 -1.41
CA ILE A 204 -5.61 16.25 -0.49
C ILE A 204 -4.84 17.19 0.45
N LYS A 205 -4.37 18.33 -0.04
CA LYS A 205 -3.64 19.34 0.75
C LYS A 205 -4.47 19.86 1.92
N GLU A 206 -5.78 20.04 1.73
CA GLU A 206 -6.67 20.58 2.76
C GLU A 206 -7.03 19.59 3.88
N LEU A 207 -6.49 18.37 3.86
CA LEU A 207 -6.62 17.45 4.98
C LEU A 207 -6.04 18.06 6.27
N PRO A 208 -6.71 17.89 7.42
CA PRO A 208 -6.35 18.51 8.70
C PRO A 208 -5.21 17.74 9.40
N ILE A 209 -4.16 17.39 8.66
CA ILE A 209 -3.05 16.56 9.17
C ILE A 209 -2.30 17.30 10.29
N ASP A 210 -2.17 18.62 10.24
CA ASP A 210 -1.47 19.40 11.27
C ASP A 210 -2.18 19.37 12.63
N SER A 211 -3.52 19.25 12.66
CA SER A 211 -4.27 19.09 13.92
C SER A 211 -4.32 17.64 14.39
N LEU A 212 -4.37 16.69 13.45
CA LEU A 212 -4.43 15.25 13.75
C LEU A 212 -3.08 14.65 14.16
N LEU A 213 -1.97 15.31 13.85
CA LEU A 213 -0.63 14.79 14.14
C LEU A 213 -0.11 15.28 15.49
N LYS A 214 0.36 14.35 16.33
CA LYS A 214 1.03 14.71 17.59
C LYS A 214 2.36 15.43 17.33
N ARG A 215 2.85 16.19 18.32
CA ARG A 215 4.11 16.97 18.25
C ARG A 215 5.36 16.15 17.85
N GLY A 216 5.36 14.84 18.11
CA GLY A 216 6.44 13.91 17.69
C GLY A 216 6.01 12.92 16.61
N GLY A 217 4.85 13.12 16.01
CA GLY A 217 4.25 12.17 15.09
C GLY A 217 4.92 12.12 13.72
N ILE A 218 4.60 11.06 12.99
CA ILE A 218 5.13 10.75 11.66
C ILE A 218 3.97 10.73 10.67
N VAL A 219 4.15 11.36 9.51
CA VAL A 219 3.25 11.26 8.36
C VAL A 219 3.96 10.50 7.25
N VAL A 220 3.27 9.52 6.68
CA VAL A 220 3.78 8.69 5.58
C VAL A 220 2.81 8.79 4.43
N VAL A 221 3.32 9.15 3.25
CA VAL A 221 2.52 9.25 2.03
C VAL A 221 3.03 8.23 1.02
N TRP A 222 2.18 7.28 0.65
CA TRP A 222 2.39 6.44 -0.52
C TRP A 222 2.23 7.28 -1.78
N CYS A 223 3.27 7.32 -2.61
CA CYS A 223 3.25 8.07 -3.85
C CYS A 223 3.70 7.19 -5.02
N THR A 224 2.99 7.33 -6.13
CA THR A 224 3.46 6.84 -7.42
C THR A 224 4.74 7.58 -7.84
N ASN A 225 5.41 7.14 -8.91
CA ASN A 225 6.54 7.90 -9.48
C ASN A 225 6.11 9.16 -10.28
N SER A 226 4.93 9.72 -10.00
CA SER A 226 4.43 10.93 -10.64
C SER A 226 5.12 12.15 -10.05
N LYS A 227 5.94 12.82 -10.86
CA LYS A 227 6.60 14.08 -10.47
C LYS A 227 5.60 15.13 -9.94
N GLN A 228 4.43 15.25 -10.58
CA GLN A 228 3.39 16.19 -10.16
C GLN A 228 2.93 15.95 -8.70
N HIS A 229 2.76 14.70 -8.29
CA HIS A 229 2.30 14.37 -6.93
C HIS A 229 3.45 14.47 -5.92
N LEU A 230 4.65 14.04 -6.31
CA LEU A 230 5.85 14.20 -5.48
C LEU A 230 6.15 15.69 -5.20
N ASP A 231 6.13 16.53 -6.23
CA ASP A 231 6.32 17.97 -6.08
C ASP A 231 5.27 18.55 -5.14
N ALA A 232 3.98 18.23 -5.33
CA ALA A 232 2.91 18.72 -4.46
C ALA A 232 3.06 18.27 -2.99
N ILE A 233 3.51 17.03 -2.74
CA ILE A 233 3.80 16.58 -1.37
C ILE A 233 4.85 17.50 -0.73
N HIS A 234 5.94 17.79 -1.43
CA HIS A 234 7.05 18.57 -0.90
C HIS A 234 6.77 20.08 -0.83
N SER A 235 6.18 20.66 -1.86
CA SER A 235 6.01 22.13 -1.97
C SER A 235 4.69 22.63 -1.41
N GLU A 236 3.68 21.77 -1.23
CA GLU A 236 2.35 22.19 -0.82
C GLU A 236 1.85 21.46 0.43
N PHE A 237 1.84 20.12 0.42
CA PHE A 237 1.20 19.34 1.47
C PHE A 237 1.97 19.44 2.78
N PHE A 238 3.26 19.13 2.75
CA PHE A 238 4.11 19.14 3.94
C PHE A 238 4.17 20.54 4.59
N PRO A 239 4.35 21.63 3.82
CA PRO A 239 4.21 22.99 4.36
C PRO A 239 2.84 23.26 4.99
N LYS A 240 1.73 22.91 4.32
CA LYS A 240 0.36 23.11 4.84
C LYS A 240 0.14 22.33 6.14
N TRP A 241 0.64 21.09 6.20
CA TRP A 241 0.54 20.20 7.35
C TRP A 241 1.58 20.48 8.44
N LYS A 242 2.43 21.50 8.26
CA LYS A 242 3.50 21.88 9.20
C LYS A 242 4.47 20.74 9.52
N VAL A 243 4.73 19.87 8.55
CA VAL A 243 5.71 18.79 8.66
C VAL A 243 6.89 19.05 7.74
N ASN A 244 8.07 18.62 8.18
CA ASN A 244 9.29 18.65 7.40
C ASN A 244 9.46 17.30 6.70
N PHE A 245 9.98 17.30 5.47
CA PHE A 245 10.45 16.07 4.85
C PHE A 245 11.62 15.48 5.66
N VAL A 246 11.59 14.17 5.85
CA VAL A 246 12.59 13.45 6.66
C VAL A 246 13.30 12.38 5.85
N ALA A 247 12.56 11.52 5.17
CA ALA A 247 13.12 10.40 4.43
C ALA A 247 12.23 9.97 3.27
N ARG A 248 12.84 9.37 2.26
CA ARG A 248 12.19 8.70 1.13
C ARG A 248 12.62 7.24 1.10
N LEU A 249 11.66 6.32 1.11
CA LEU A 249 11.91 4.89 0.88
C LEU A 249 11.29 4.45 -0.45
N PHE A 250 11.67 3.27 -0.91
CA PHE A 250 11.15 2.69 -2.16
C PHE A 250 10.55 1.31 -1.91
N TRP A 251 9.27 1.12 -2.22
CA TRP A 251 8.66 -0.21 -2.22
C TRP A 251 8.87 -0.88 -3.57
N LEU A 252 9.84 -1.80 -3.65
CA LEU A 252 10.15 -2.60 -4.82
C LEU A 252 9.30 -3.88 -4.86
N LYS A 253 8.67 -4.12 -6.00
CA LYS A 253 7.79 -5.25 -6.25
C LYS A 253 8.49 -6.31 -7.07
N VAL A 254 8.53 -7.52 -6.54
CA VAL A 254 9.16 -8.68 -7.18
C VAL A 254 8.17 -9.83 -7.35
N THR A 255 8.49 -10.74 -8.25
CA THR A 255 7.84 -12.04 -8.41
C THR A 255 8.30 -13.00 -7.30
N GLN A 256 7.65 -14.16 -7.20
CA GLN A 256 8.05 -15.23 -6.28
C GLN A 256 9.46 -15.76 -6.57
N SER A 257 10.00 -15.54 -7.78
CA SER A 257 11.38 -15.88 -8.15
C SER A 257 12.36 -14.71 -8.04
N GLY A 258 11.97 -13.59 -7.42
CA GLY A 258 12.84 -12.43 -7.19
C GLY A 258 13.08 -11.55 -8.43
N GLU A 259 12.41 -11.81 -9.56
CA GLU A 259 12.46 -10.89 -10.71
C GLU A 259 11.55 -9.69 -10.45
N THR A 260 11.93 -8.51 -10.93
CA THR A 260 11.04 -7.33 -10.82
C THR A 260 9.75 -7.54 -11.63
N VAL A 261 8.62 -7.09 -11.09
CA VAL A 261 7.30 -7.33 -11.73
C VAL A 261 7.12 -6.59 -13.05
N CYS A 262 7.97 -5.60 -13.34
CA CYS A 262 8.19 -5.07 -14.68
C CYS A 262 9.65 -4.63 -14.80
N LYS A 263 10.08 -4.30 -16.02
CA LYS A 263 11.44 -3.78 -16.23
C LYS A 263 11.55 -2.37 -15.65
N PHE A 264 12.75 -2.02 -15.19
CA PHE A 264 13.11 -0.61 -15.00
C PHE A 264 13.13 0.05 -16.38
N SER A 265 12.18 0.94 -16.64
CA SER A 265 11.96 1.53 -17.96
C SER A 265 12.46 2.97 -17.97
N GLU A 266 12.85 3.51 -19.13
CA GLU A 266 13.07 4.95 -19.24
C GLU A 266 11.76 5.71 -18.96
N PRO A 267 11.77 6.78 -18.15
CA PRO A 267 10.61 7.64 -17.96
C PRO A 267 10.05 8.12 -19.31
N PRO A 268 8.71 8.16 -19.47
CA PRO A 268 7.66 7.99 -18.46
C PRO A 268 7.17 6.53 -18.30
N GLY A 269 8.00 5.54 -18.63
CA GLY A 269 7.68 4.12 -18.49
C GLY A 269 7.36 3.71 -17.04
N LYS A 270 6.62 2.60 -16.91
CA LYS A 270 6.29 2.03 -15.59
C LYS A 270 7.56 1.55 -14.88
N GLN A 271 7.55 1.69 -13.57
CA GLN A 271 8.63 1.21 -12.71
C GLN A 271 8.12 0.10 -11.79
N PRO A 272 8.97 -0.86 -11.40
CA PRO A 272 8.59 -1.93 -10.48
C PRO A 272 8.53 -1.47 -9.02
N PHE A 273 8.62 -0.17 -8.75
CA PHE A 273 8.59 0.37 -7.40
C PHE A 273 7.65 1.58 -7.28
N GLU A 274 7.21 1.83 -6.05
CA GLU A 274 6.54 3.07 -5.62
C GLU A 274 7.39 3.76 -4.53
N GLN A 275 7.12 5.04 -4.28
CA GLN A 275 7.85 5.83 -3.29
C GLN A 275 7.02 5.97 -2.01
N ILE A 276 7.72 5.98 -0.87
CA ILE A 276 7.15 6.20 0.46
C ILE A 276 7.81 7.48 0.98
N ILE A 277 7.04 8.56 1.07
CA ILE A 277 7.55 9.86 1.50
C ILE A 277 7.20 10.05 2.97
N ILE A 278 8.21 10.27 3.80
CA ILE A 278 8.08 10.41 5.26
C ILE A 278 8.31 11.87 5.66
N GLY A 279 7.36 12.41 6.42
CA GLY A 279 7.46 13.70 7.06
C GLY A 279 7.27 13.62 8.57
N SER A 280 7.80 14.59 9.30
CA SER A 280 7.58 14.75 10.74
C SER A 280 7.68 16.23 11.13
N ILE A 281 7.00 16.62 12.21
CA ILE A 281 7.06 18.00 12.75
C ILE A 281 8.50 18.33 13.16
N ASN A 282 9.15 17.42 13.88
CA ASN A 282 10.53 17.60 14.33
C ASN A 282 11.50 16.89 13.37
N LYS A 283 12.68 17.47 13.15
CA LYS A 283 13.78 16.75 12.49
C LYS A 283 14.25 15.64 13.43
N GLN A 284 13.75 14.43 13.22
CA GLN A 284 14.22 13.24 13.93
C GLN A 284 15.40 12.65 13.13
N SER A 285 16.62 12.86 13.60
CA SER A 285 17.84 12.38 12.93
C SER A 285 17.83 10.88 12.68
N GLU A 286 17.21 10.10 13.57
CA GLU A 286 17.10 8.64 13.43
C GLU A 286 16.20 8.23 12.26
N LEU A 287 15.12 8.96 11.98
CA LEU A 287 14.26 8.69 10.83
C LEU A 287 14.97 8.94 9.50
N GLN A 288 15.96 9.83 9.46
CA GLN A 288 16.77 10.06 8.27
C GLN A 288 17.60 8.82 7.88
N LEU A 289 17.85 7.91 8.83
CA LEU A 289 18.49 6.61 8.55
C LEU A 289 17.61 5.70 7.69
N LEU A 290 16.32 6.03 7.51
CA LEU A 290 15.45 5.33 6.58
C LEU A 290 15.63 5.79 5.14
N ASN A 291 16.25 6.96 4.92
CA ASN A 291 16.35 7.54 3.59
C ASN A 291 17.06 6.60 2.63
N ASP A 292 16.52 6.50 1.42
CA ASP A 292 17.03 5.69 0.32
C ASP A 292 17.01 4.17 0.56
N LYS A 293 16.42 3.68 1.67
CA LYS A 293 16.20 2.24 1.87
C LYS A 293 15.09 1.69 0.97
N ILE A 294 15.19 0.41 0.65
CA ILE A 294 14.16 -0.30 -0.12
C ILE A 294 13.35 -1.26 0.76
N VAL A 295 12.07 -1.36 0.49
CA VAL A 295 11.17 -2.38 1.02
C VAL A 295 10.84 -3.30 -0.14
N VAL A 296 11.25 -4.56 -0.07
CA VAL A 296 11.02 -5.54 -1.13
C VAL A 296 9.88 -6.46 -0.71
N SER A 297 8.90 -6.68 -1.59
CA SER A 297 7.89 -7.72 -1.38
C SER A 297 7.29 -8.23 -2.68
N ILE A 298 6.64 -9.39 -2.58
CA ILE A 298 5.73 -9.86 -3.62
C ILE A 298 4.42 -9.10 -3.48
N PRO A 299 3.97 -8.33 -4.50
CA PRO A 299 2.77 -7.53 -4.36
C PRO A 299 1.52 -8.42 -4.32
N SER A 300 0.48 -7.92 -3.66
CA SER A 300 -0.85 -8.48 -3.80
C SER A 300 -1.39 -8.23 -5.21
N ALA A 301 -2.16 -9.17 -5.73
CA ALA A 301 -2.93 -9.04 -6.97
C ALA A 301 -4.04 -7.99 -6.86
N LEU A 302 -4.44 -7.65 -5.64
CA LEU A 302 -5.40 -6.58 -5.38
C LEU A 302 -4.73 -5.22 -5.59
N HIS A 303 -5.34 -4.39 -6.44
CA HIS A 303 -4.89 -3.02 -6.68
C HIS A 303 -4.86 -2.21 -5.38
N SER A 304 -3.78 -1.45 -5.21
CA SER A 304 -3.52 -0.58 -4.05
C SER A 304 -3.63 -1.30 -2.70
N HIS A 305 -3.29 -2.59 -2.64
CA HIS A 305 -3.17 -3.34 -1.40
C HIS A 305 -1.71 -3.30 -0.91
N LYS A 306 -1.33 -2.17 -0.32
CA LYS A 306 0.02 -1.88 0.16
C LYS A 306 0.34 -2.70 1.42
N PRO A 307 1.59 -3.16 1.60
CA PRO A 307 1.97 -3.81 2.85
C PRO A 307 1.94 -2.80 4.03
N PRO A 308 1.51 -3.23 5.22
CA PRO A 308 1.64 -2.44 6.44
C PRO A 308 3.09 -2.01 6.71
N LEU A 309 3.29 -0.74 7.11
CA LEU A 309 4.62 -0.20 7.42
C LEU A 309 4.94 -0.17 8.92
N THR A 310 4.01 -0.62 9.77
CA THR A 310 4.14 -0.56 11.23
C THR A 310 5.40 -1.23 11.75
N GLU A 311 5.74 -2.43 11.25
CA GLU A 311 6.96 -3.13 11.70
C GLU A 311 8.24 -2.42 11.25
N ILE A 312 8.24 -1.80 10.07
CA ILE A 312 9.40 -1.05 9.53
C ILE A 312 9.65 0.23 10.33
N LEU A 313 8.57 0.88 10.77
CA LEU A 313 8.64 2.14 11.52
C LEU A 313 8.67 1.93 13.04
N LYS A 314 8.56 0.68 13.51
CA LYS A 314 8.38 0.35 14.93
C LYS A 314 9.43 0.99 15.85
N SER A 315 10.70 1.01 15.43
CA SER A 315 11.80 1.60 16.21
C SER A 315 11.73 3.12 16.33
N HIS A 316 10.87 3.78 15.56
CA HIS A 316 10.68 5.24 15.55
C HIS A 316 9.31 5.66 16.12
N LEU A 317 8.57 4.71 16.70
CA LEU A 317 7.26 4.92 17.28
C LEU A 317 7.30 4.60 18.78
N PRO A 318 6.41 5.21 19.59
CA PRO A 318 6.24 4.78 20.98
C PRO A 318 5.76 3.32 21.02
N GLU A 319 5.87 2.69 22.20
CA GLU A 319 5.54 1.27 22.39
C GLU A 319 4.12 0.90 21.94
N ASN A 320 3.15 1.77 22.24
CA ASN A 320 1.74 1.62 21.86
C ASN A 320 1.29 2.83 21.02
N PRO A 321 1.68 2.89 19.73
CA PRO A 321 1.40 4.05 18.91
C PRO A 321 -0.07 4.08 18.52
N LYS A 322 -0.66 5.28 18.57
CA LYS A 322 -1.99 5.52 18.01
C LYS A 322 -1.85 5.84 16.53
N CYS A 323 -2.38 4.96 15.68
CA CYS A 323 -2.18 5.02 14.24
C CYS A 323 -3.46 5.36 13.48
N LEU A 324 -3.34 6.14 12.41
CA LEU A 324 -4.41 6.47 11.47
C LEU A 324 -3.98 6.09 10.05
N GLU A 325 -4.83 5.37 9.33
CA GLU A 325 -4.73 5.19 7.88
C GLU A 325 -5.82 6.00 7.19
N ILE A 326 -5.44 6.89 6.29
CA ILE A 326 -6.33 7.72 5.48
C ILE A 326 -6.35 7.17 4.05
N PHE A 327 -7.56 7.10 3.47
CA PHE A 327 -7.88 6.38 2.24
C PHE A 327 -7.73 4.85 2.40
N ALA A 328 -7.94 4.38 3.63
CA ALA A 328 -7.80 2.98 3.99
C ALA A 328 -8.76 2.08 3.18
N ARG A 329 -8.36 0.82 3.00
CA ARG A 329 -9.19 -0.23 2.38
C ARG A 329 -9.28 -1.51 3.20
N TYR A 330 -8.47 -1.62 4.24
CA TYR A 330 -8.40 -2.74 5.16
C TYR A 330 -8.13 -2.23 6.57
N LEU A 331 -8.31 -3.11 7.55
CA LEU A 331 -8.13 -2.78 8.96
C LEU A 331 -6.88 -3.45 9.51
N LEU A 332 -6.22 -2.77 10.43
CA LEU A 332 -5.08 -3.27 11.19
C LEU A 332 -5.36 -3.18 12.70
N PRO A 333 -4.78 -4.08 13.52
CA PRO A 333 -4.93 -4.01 14.96
C PRO A 333 -4.32 -2.73 15.55
N ASN A 334 -5.05 -2.05 16.43
CA ASN A 334 -4.69 -0.76 17.04
C ASN A 334 -4.66 0.44 16.06
N TRP A 335 -5.34 0.33 14.92
CA TRP A 335 -5.45 1.41 13.94
C TRP A 335 -6.85 2.00 13.89
N THR A 336 -6.90 3.30 13.57
CA THR A 336 -8.08 3.95 13.00
C THR A 336 -7.95 3.95 11.48
N SER A 337 -8.97 3.51 10.75
CA SER A 337 -9.00 3.47 9.29
C SER A 337 -10.10 4.38 8.74
N PHE A 338 -9.76 5.37 7.91
CA PHE A 338 -10.71 6.32 7.36
C PHE A 338 -10.66 6.30 5.82
N GLY A 339 -11.81 6.13 5.16
CA GLY A 339 -11.92 6.21 3.72
C GLY A 339 -13.18 5.53 3.20
N LEU A 340 -13.61 5.83 1.97
CA LEU A 340 -14.88 5.34 1.41
C LEU A 340 -15.05 3.81 1.49
N GLU A 341 -13.95 3.07 1.40
CA GLU A 341 -13.93 1.61 1.34
C GLU A 341 -13.12 0.98 2.49
N ALA A 342 -13.05 1.60 3.66
CA ALA A 342 -12.15 1.22 4.76
C ALA A 342 -12.22 -0.26 5.19
N ILE A 343 -13.37 -0.93 5.01
CA ILE A 343 -13.55 -2.35 5.34
C ILE A 343 -13.61 -3.28 4.13
N ARG A 344 -13.39 -2.79 2.90
CA ARG A 344 -13.60 -3.60 1.68
C ARG A 344 -12.76 -4.86 1.65
N PHE A 345 -11.52 -4.78 2.12
CA PHE A 345 -10.62 -5.93 2.23
C PHE A 345 -10.73 -6.70 3.53
N GLN A 346 -11.72 -6.38 4.38
CA GLN A 346 -12.13 -7.25 5.48
C GLN A 346 -13.18 -8.27 5.05
N HIS A 347 -13.68 -8.21 3.82
CA HIS A 347 -14.65 -9.18 3.31
C HIS A 347 -14.08 -10.61 3.36
N LEU A 348 -14.86 -11.58 3.85
CA LEU A 348 -14.36 -12.93 4.13
C LEU A 348 -13.80 -13.63 2.88
N SER A 349 -14.24 -13.26 1.68
CA SER A 349 -13.72 -13.77 0.40
C SER A 349 -12.21 -13.62 0.20
N LEU A 350 -11.58 -12.68 0.90
CA LEU A 350 -10.12 -12.48 0.86
C LEU A 350 -9.37 -13.54 1.66
N TYR A 351 -10.04 -14.23 2.57
CA TYR A 351 -9.44 -15.09 3.58
C TYR A 351 -9.75 -16.57 3.33
N LYS A 352 -8.88 -17.43 3.83
CA LYS A 352 -9.10 -18.87 3.96
C LYS A 352 -9.10 -19.23 5.44
N ASN A 353 -10.05 -20.06 5.85
CA ASN A 353 -9.98 -20.75 7.13
C ASN A 353 -8.83 -21.76 7.06
N CYS A 354 -8.01 -21.82 8.11
CA CYS A 354 -6.83 -22.67 8.20
C CYS A 354 -7.05 -23.92 9.06
N ASP A 355 -8.18 -24.01 9.77
CA ASP A 355 -8.52 -25.13 10.64
C ASP A 355 -9.37 -26.22 9.96
#